data_AF-A0A536Z3P0-F1
#
_entry.id   AF-A0A536Z3P0-F1
#
_cell.length_a   1.000
_cell.length_b   1.000
_cell.length_c   1.000
_cell.angle_alpha   90.00
_cell.angle_beta   90.00
_cell.angle_gamma   90.00
#
_symmetry.space_group_name_H-M   'P 1'
#
loop_
_entity.id
_entity.type
_entity.pdbx_description
1 polymer ?
#
loop_
_entity_poly.entity_id
_entity_poly.type
_entity_poly.pdbx_seq_one_letter_code
_entity_poly.pdbx_strand_id
1 'polypeptide(L)' 'MVKPEEKWRQLSAEATAARKVLDEALAPILKKLAAIAAGTSRDAPLAEEDAQLRAAMDVWKDVNTQIEEFIAENIGRR' A
#
# COMPACT_ATOMS: atom_id res chain seq x y z
N MET A 1 9.69 -27.17 -0.23
CA MET A 1 9.46 -26.19 0.85
C MET A 1 10.38 -25.00 0.59
N VAL A 2 9.84 -23.81 0.38
CA VAL A 2 10.65 -22.57 0.34
C VAL A 2 11.23 -22.34 1.74
N LYS A 3 12.51 -21.98 1.83
CA LYS A 3 13.13 -21.71 3.13
C LYS A 3 12.51 -20.45 3.74
N PRO A 4 12.29 -20.38 5.08
CA PRO A 4 11.68 -19.21 5.71
C PRO A 4 12.37 -17.88 5.35
N GLU A 5 13.71 -17.88 5.21
CA GLU A 5 14.48 -16.71 4.80
C GLU A 5 14.17 -16.23 3.37
N GLU A 6 13.92 -17.17 2.46
CA GLU A 6 13.61 -16.87 1.06
C GLU A 6 12.18 -16.36 0.92
N LYS A 7 11.23 -16.95 1.66
CA LYS A 7 9.86 -16.43 1.78
C LYS A 7 9.86 -15.03 2.41
N TRP A 8 10.68 -14.78 3.43
CA TRP A 8 10.80 -13.46 4.06
C TRP A 8 11.35 -12.39 3.10
N ARG A 9 12.38 -12.72 2.30
CA ARG A 9 12.90 -11.80 1.27
C ARG A 9 11.84 -11.46 0.23
N GLN A 10 11.08 -12.46 -0.21
CA GLN A 10 9.99 -12.26 -1.15
C GLN A 10 8.92 -11.31 -0.58
N LEU A 11 8.40 -11.60 0.61
CA LEU A 11 7.38 -10.76 1.26
C LEU A 11 7.88 -9.32 1.51
N SER A 12 9.16 -9.16 1.85
CA SER A 12 9.77 -7.83 2.02
C SER A 12 9.83 -7.04 0.70
N ALA A 13 10.14 -7.72 -0.41
CA ALA A 13 10.15 -7.11 -1.74
C ALA A 13 8.72 -6.75 -2.19
N GLU A 14 7.75 -7.63 -1.97
CA GLU A 14 6.34 -7.38 -2.25
C GLU A 14 5.78 -6.21 -1.43
N ALA A 15 6.14 -6.11 -0.14
CA ALA A 15 5.76 -4.97 0.70
C ALA A 15 6.36 -3.65 0.19
N THR A 16 7.63 -3.68 -0.24
CA THR A 16 8.28 -2.50 -0.82
C THR A 16 7.58 -2.06 -2.10
N ALA A 17 7.21 -3.01 -2.95
CA ALA A 17 6.47 -2.74 -4.20
C ALA A 17 5.07 -2.19 -3.92
N ALA A 18 4.30 -2.81 -3.01
CA ALA A 18 2.96 -2.37 -2.64
C ALA A 18 2.97 -0.96 -2.04
N ARG A 19 3.95 -0.66 -1.18
CA ARG A 19 4.13 0.69 -0.63
C ARG A 19 4.38 1.73 -1.73
N LYS A 20 5.21 1.41 -2.72
CA LYS A 20 5.46 2.31 -3.84
C LYS A 20 4.18 2.60 -4.64
N VAL A 21 3.35 1.58 -4.90
CA VAL A 21 2.06 1.75 -5.58
C VAL A 21 1.12 2.65 -4.77
N LEU A 22 1.07 2.49 -3.45
CA LEU A 22 0.29 3.35 -2.57
C LEU A 22 0.79 4.81 -2.57
N ASP A 23 2.10 5.02 -2.48
CA ASP A 23 2.71 6.35 -2.54
C ASP A 23 2.39 7.06 -3.87
N GLU A 24 2.45 6.33 -5.00
CA GLU A 24 2.11 6.83 -6.33
C GLU A 24 0.61 7.19 -6.45
N ALA A 25 -0.28 6.35 -5.91
CA ALA A 25 -1.72 6.63 -5.89
C ALA A 25 -2.10 7.81 -4.98
N LEU A 26 -1.36 8.01 -3.88
CA LEU A 26 -1.61 9.09 -2.92
C LEU A 26 -1.07 10.45 -3.40
N ALA A 27 0.01 10.47 -4.17
CA ALA A 27 0.65 11.69 -4.69
C ALA A 27 -0.31 12.69 -5.36
N PRO A 28 -1.19 12.31 -6.30
CA PRO A 28 -2.14 13.25 -6.94
C PRO A 28 -3.15 13.83 -5.94
N ILE A 29 -3.61 13.03 -4.97
CA ILE A 29 -4.54 13.46 -3.93
C ILE A 29 -3.90 14.52 -3.02
N LEU A 30 -2.67 14.26 -2.56
CA LEU A 30 -1.92 15.23 -1.74
C LEU A 30 -1.66 16.54 -2.49
N LYS A 31 -1.31 16.45 -3.78
CA LYS A 31 -1.12 17.63 -4.64
C LYS A 31 -2.40 18.47 -4.76
N LYS A 32 -3.55 17.81 -4.92
CA LYS A 32 -4.86 18.49 -4.98
C LYS A 32 -5.23 19.14 -3.66
N LEU A 33 -5.07 18.42 -2.54
CA LEU A 33 -5.32 18.98 -1.21
C LEU A 33 -4.46 20.22 -0.94
N ALA A 34 -3.19 20.19 -1.35
CA ALA A 34 -2.30 21.35 -1.26
C ALA A 34 -2.79 22.53 -2.13
N ALA A 35 -3.29 22.27 -3.33
CA ALA A 35 -3.85 23.31 -4.20
C ALA A 35 -5.16 23.91 -3.66
N ILE A 36 -6.02 23.10 -3.04
CA ILE A 36 -7.24 23.57 -2.36
C ILE A 36 -6.87 24.44 -1.16
N ALA A 37 -5.93 24.00 -0.32
CA ALA A 37 -5.45 24.78 0.82
C ALA A 37 -4.81 26.12 0.40
N ALA A 38 -4.16 26.16 -0.77
CA ALA A 38 -3.62 27.38 -1.35
C ALA A 38 -4.68 28.29 -2.03
N GLY A 39 -5.95 27.87 -2.08
CA GLY A 39 -7.03 28.59 -2.75
C GLY A 39 -6.92 28.62 -4.29
N THR A 40 -6.10 27.75 -4.87
CA THR A 40 -5.79 27.73 -6.32
C THR A 40 -6.55 26.67 -7.10
N SER A 41 -7.37 25.85 -6.42
CA SER A 41 -8.24 24.85 -7.04
C SER A 41 -9.65 24.92 -6.42
N ARG A 42 -10.68 24.77 -7.25
CA ARG A 42 -12.09 24.61 -6.82
C ARG A 42 -12.53 23.19 -7.16
N ASP A 43 -13.17 22.53 -6.20
CA ASP A 43 -13.48 21.11 -6.16
C ASP A 43 -13.90 20.49 -7.50
N ALA A 44 -13.19 19.43 -7.88
CA ALA A 44 -13.55 18.51 -8.95
C ALA A 44 -13.67 17.10 -8.36
N PRO A 45 -14.54 16.22 -8.89
CA PRO A 45 -14.82 14.93 -8.28
C PRO A 45 -13.56 14.04 -8.24
N LEU A 46 -13.22 13.57 -7.04
CA LEU A 46 -12.07 12.69 -6.75
C LEU A 46 -12.34 11.23 -7.13
N ALA A 47 -13.39 10.91 -7.90
CA ALA A 47 -13.88 9.53 -8.04
C ALA A 47 -12.85 8.56 -8.65
N GLU A 48 -12.08 9.00 -9.65
CA GLU A 48 -11.05 8.17 -10.28
C GLU A 48 -9.82 7.99 -9.36
N GLU A 49 -9.42 9.05 -8.64
CA GLU A 49 -8.33 9.00 -7.67
C GLU A 49 -8.70 8.18 -6.43
N ASP A 50 -9.96 8.24 -6.00
CA ASP A 50 -10.49 7.41 -4.90
C ASP A 50 -10.50 5.94 -5.30
N ALA A 51 -10.86 5.61 -6.55
CA ALA A 51 -10.79 4.24 -7.06
C ALA A 51 -9.34 3.71 -7.12
N GLN A 52 -8.40 4.53 -7.60
CA GLN A 52 -6.98 4.18 -7.63
C GLN A 52 -6.39 4.01 -6.23
N LEU A 53 -6.75 4.90 -5.30
CA LEU A 53 -6.32 4.81 -3.90
C LEU A 53 -6.88 3.55 -3.23
N ARG A 54 -8.16 3.23 -3.42
CA ARG A 54 -8.78 2.00 -2.90
C ARG A 54 -8.06 0.75 -3.41
N ALA A 55 -7.82 0.68 -4.73
CA ALA A 55 -7.10 -0.45 -5.31
C ALA A 55 -5.67 -0.59 -4.73
N ALA A 56 -4.96 0.52 -4.54
CA ALA A 56 -3.64 0.50 -3.91
C ALA A 56 -3.68 0.07 -2.43
N MET A 57 -4.71 0.48 -1.70
CA MET A 57 -4.94 0.06 -0.31
C MET A 57 -5.23 -1.44 -0.20
N ASP A 58 -6.01 -2.00 -1.13
CA ASP A 58 -6.31 -3.44 -1.17
C ASP A 58 -5.01 -4.25 -1.37
N VAL A 59 -4.17 -3.85 -2.33
CA VAL A 59 -2.85 -4.48 -2.55
C VAL A 59 -1.96 -4.42 -1.30
N TRP A 60 -1.91 -3.27 -0.62
CA TRP A 60 -1.14 -3.14 0.62
C TRP A 60 -1.67 -4.04 1.73
N LYS A 61 -3.00 -4.12 1.88
CA LYS A 61 -3.66 -4.95 2.89
C LYS A 61 -3.36 -6.43 2.67
N ASP A 62 -3.44 -6.91 1.42
CA ASP A 62 -3.17 -8.30 1.08
C ASP A 62 -1.73 -8.70 1.42
N VAL A 63 -0.75 -7.84 1.11
CA VAL A 63 0.66 -8.10 1.46
C VAL A 63 0.87 -8.05 2.98
N ASN A 64 0.23 -7.11 3.67
CA ASN A 64 0.34 -7.02 5.13
C ASN A 64 -0.24 -8.27 5.82
N THR A 65 -1.39 -8.78 5.34
CA THR A 65 -1.98 -10.03 5.83
C THR A 65 -1.04 -11.21 5.63
N GLN A 66 -0.41 -11.35 4.46
CA GLN A 66 0.56 -12.43 4.21
C GLN A 66 1.78 -12.37 5.13
N ILE A 67 2.24 -11.16 5.49
CA ILE A 67 3.32 -10.96 6.46
C ILE A 67 2.87 -11.38 7.86
N GLU A 68 1.69 -10.97 8.29
CA GLU A 68 1.13 -11.34 9.61
C GLU A 68 0.96 -12.85 9.76
N GLU A 69 0.41 -13.51 8.74
CA GLU A 69 0.28 -14.96 8.69
C GLU A 69 1.66 -15.65 8.75
N PHE A 70 2.62 -15.19 7.97
CA PHE A 70 3.98 -15.73 8.01
C PHE A 70 4.62 -15.57 9.39
N ILE A 71 4.45 -14.42 10.05
CA ILE A 71 4.95 -14.17 11.40
C ILE A 71 4.28 -15.15 12.38
N ALA A 72 2.95 -15.28 12.34
CA ALA A 72 2.21 -16.18 13.22
C ALA A 72 2.65 -17.65 13.07
N GLU A 73 2.83 -18.12 11.83
CA GLU A 73 3.29 -19.48 11.50
C GLU A 73 4.70 -19.79 12.01
N ASN A 74 5.57 -18.78 12.13
CA ASN A 74 6.99 -18.97 12.46
C ASN A 74 7.35 -18.57 13.90
N ILE A 75 6.58 -17.68 14.53
CA ILE A 75 6.73 -17.34 15.96
C ILE A 75 5.95 -18.32 16.86
N GLY A 76 4.76 -18.78 16.43
CA GLY A 76 3.94 -19.73 17.19
C GLY A 76 4.39 -21.19 17.15
N ARG A 77 5.47 -21.50 16.41
CA ARG A 77 6.12 -22.82 16.34
C ARG A 77 7.32 -22.99 17.28
N ARG A 78 7.55 -22.05 18.20
CA ARG A 78 8.58 -22.15 19.25
C ARG A 78 7.99 -22.65 20.56
#